data_AF-A0A6A7ZUZ3-F1
#
_entry.id   AF-A0A6A7ZUZ3-F1
#
_cell.length_a   1.000
_cell.length_b   1.000
_cell.length_c   1.000
_cell.angle_alpha   90.00
_cell.angle_beta   90.00
_cell.angle_gamma   90.00
#
_symmetry.space_group_name_H-M   'P 1'
#
loop_
_entity.id
_entity.type
_entity.pdbx_description
1 polymer ?
#
loop_
_entity_poly.entity_id
_entity_poly.type
_entity_poly.pdbx_seq_one_letter_code
_entity_poly.pdbx_strand_id
1 'polypeptide(L)'
;MRRLLAMAAALAVIGACEREDREFRPPTAASEGEAEVTLSTISPGSGPSGQPAESGKRYEENAYHLSEGKRLFTWFNCKGCHANGGGGSGPALMDDRWIYGGEFRNIVQTIREGRPNGMPSFRGKIPDEQVMQIAAYVRSMERQVPQDAAPGRNDDLMPRPSEHRLPATPPVPGGTAPPSGQAPQ
;
A
#
# COMPACT_ATOMS: atom_id res chain seq x y z
N MET A 1 -21.42 -44.49 -18.93
CA MET A 1 -21.41 -43.08 -19.38
C MET A 1 -21.27 -42.09 -18.23
N ARG A 2 -22.17 -42.04 -17.23
CA ARG A 2 -22.07 -41.12 -16.07
C ARG A 2 -20.74 -41.20 -15.28
N ARG A 3 -20.18 -42.41 -15.10
CA ARG A 3 -18.88 -42.59 -14.40
C ARG A 3 -17.67 -42.09 -15.20
N LEU A 4 -17.73 -42.16 -16.54
CA LEU A 4 -16.68 -41.64 -17.43
C LEU A 4 -16.70 -40.12 -17.49
N LEU A 5 -17.89 -39.50 -17.51
CA LEU A 5 -18.04 -38.05 -17.40
C LEU A 5 -17.55 -37.50 -16.06
N ALA A 6 -17.79 -38.20 -14.95
CA ALA A 6 -17.31 -37.80 -13.64
C ALA A 6 -15.77 -37.84 -13.53
N MET A 7 -15.12 -38.85 -14.11
CA MET A 7 -13.65 -38.91 -14.14
C MET A 7 -13.03 -37.85 -15.05
N ALA A 8 -13.63 -37.58 -16.21
CA ALA A 8 -13.16 -36.53 -17.11
C ALA A 8 -13.26 -35.13 -16.45
N ALA A 9 -14.35 -34.87 -15.71
CA ALA A 9 -14.51 -33.62 -14.97
C ALA A 9 -13.49 -33.48 -13.83
N ALA A 10 -13.19 -34.57 -13.10
CA ALA A 10 -12.19 -34.55 -12.04
C ALA A 10 -10.76 -34.32 -12.58
N LEU A 11 -10.41 -34.92 -13.71
CA LEU A 11 -9.12 -34.71 -14.37
C LEU A 11 -8.95 -33.27 -14.87
N ALA A 12 -10.01 -32.64 -15.37
CA ALA A 12 -9.97 -31.24 -15.81
C ALA A 12 -9.74 -30.25 -14.65
N VAL A 13 -10.32 -30.51 -13.47
CA VAL A 13 -10.14 -29.65 -12.28
C VAL A 13 -8.72 -29.74 -11.72
N ILE A 14 -8.08 -30.91 -11.80
CA ILE A 14 -6.70 -31.09 -11.31
C ILE A 14 -5.68 -30.45 -12.27
N GLY A 15 -5.96 -30.44 -13.58
CA GLY A 15 -5.10 -29.83 -14.59
C GLY A 15 -5.18 -28.29 -14.69
N ALA A 16 -6.23 -27.67 -14.13
CA ALA A 16 -6.43 -26.22 -14.19
C ALA A 16 -5.74 -25.43 -13.06
N CYS A 17 -5.02 -26.11 -12.16
CA CYS A 17 -4.15 -25.47 -11.18
C CYS A 17 -2.77 -25.21 -11.81
N GLU A 18 -2.68 -24.28 -12.76
CA GLU A 18 -1.37 -23.77 -13.19
C GLU A 18 -0.72 -23.04 -12.03
N ARG A 19 0.29 -23.69 -11.45
CA ARG A 19 1.14 -23.11 -10.42
C ARG A 19 1.98 -22.04 -11.10
N GLU A 20 1.78 -20.79 -10.69
CA GLU A 20 2.66 -19.67 -11.03
C GLU A 20 4.12 -20.04 -10.72
N ASP A 21 4.94 -20.21 -11.77
CA ASP A 21 6.37 -20.40 -11.61
C ASP A 21 6.98 -19.06 -11.16
N ARG A 22 7.27 -18.98 -9.87
CA ARG A 22 8.01 -17.85 -9.29
C ARG A 22 9.46 -17.95 -9.71
N GLU A 23 9.80 -17.29 -10.81
CA GLU A 23 11.17 -17.18 -11.25
C GLU A 23 11.95 -16.32 -10.25
N PHE A 24 13.01 -16.89 -9.66
CA PHE A 24 13.91 -16.17 -8.79
C PHE A 24 14.63 -15.11 -9.62
N ARG A 25 14.28 -13.84 -9.43
CA ARG A 25 15.09 -12.74 -9.97
C ARG A 25 16.36 -12.64 -9.12
N PRO A 26 17.53 -13.01 -9.64
CA PRO A 26 18.76 -12.79 -8.89
C PRO A 26 18.87 -11.29 -8.62
N PRO A 27 19.43 -10.88 -7.45
CA PRO A 27 19.79 -9.49 -7.26
C PRO A 27 20.61 -9.09 -8.47
N THR A 28 20.22 -8.03 -9.15
CA THR A 28 21.01 -7.44 -10.22
C THR A 28 22.42 -7.35 -9.65
N ALA A 29 23.33 -8.17 -10.21
CA ALA A 29 24.73 -8.16 -9.83
C ALA A 29 25.12 -6.70 -9.73
N ALA A 30 25.75 -6.34 -8.61
CA ALA A 30 26.24 -5.01 -8.34
C ALA A 30 26.73 -4.40 -9.66
N SER A 31 25.95 -3.46 -10.22
CA SER A 31 26.54 -2.55 -11.15
C SER A 31 27.52 -1.77 -10.28
N GLU A 32 28.77 -2.17 -10.37
CA GLU A 32 29.91 -1.28 -10.28
C GLU A 32 29.66 -0.17 -11.32
N GLY A 33 28.76 0.73 -10.96
CA GLY A 33 28.65 2.06 -11.50
C GLY A 33 29.08 2.90 -10.33
N GLU A 34 30.27 3.47 -10.47
CA GLU A 34 30.81 4.50 -9.60
C GLU A 34 29.69 5.42 -9.13
N ALA A 35 29.75 5.84 -7.87
CA ALA A 35 28.95 6.96 -7.39
C ALA A 35 29.40 8.22 -8.16
N GLU A 36 28.99 8.33 -9.43
CA GLU A 36 29.07 9.55 -10.18
C GLU A 36 28.06 10.48 -9.54
N VAL A 37 28.60 11.38 -8.72
CA VAL A 37 27.89 12.50 -8.12
C VAL A 37 27.11 13.18 -9.23
N THR A 38 25.81 12.86 -9.30
CA THR A 38 24.93 13.43 -10.30
C THR A 38 24.65 14.86 -9.88
N LEU A 39 25.49 15.78 -10.34
CA LEU A 39 25.22 17.20 -10.26
C LEU A 39 23.91 17.45 -11.01
N SER A 40 22.89 17.91 -10.28
CA SER A 40 21.63 18.33 -10.89
C SER A 40 21.91 19.51 -11.81
N THR A 41 21.86 19.28 -13.12
CA THR A 41 21.81 20.36 -14.09
C THR A 41 20.44 21.02 -13.96
N ILE A 42 20.42 22.32 -13.66
CA ILE A 42 19.22 23.14 -13.74
C ILE A 42 18.85 23.19 -15.23
N SER A 43 18.04 22.23 -15.67
CA SER A 43 17.50 22.16 -17.03
C SER A 43 16.03 22.60 -17.01
N PRO A 44 15.64 23.66 -17.72
CA PRO A 44 14.26 24.06 -17.81
C PRO A 44 13.53 23.15 -18.80
N GLY A 45 12.78 22.17 -18.27
CA GLY A 45 11.82 21.37 -19.05
C GLY A 45 12.19 19.90 -19.22
N SER A 46 11.45 19.04 -18.50
CA SER A 46 11.08 17.66 -18.84
C SER A 46 12.17 16.72 -19.40
N GLY A 47 12.94 16.12 -18.49
CA GLY A 47 13.37 14.72 -18.67
C GLY A 47 12.21 13.76 -18.31
N PRO A 48 12.28 12.45 -18.61
CA PRO A 48 11.23 11.52 -18.21
C PRO A 48 11.32 11.32 -16.70
N SER A 49 10.72 12.25 -15.95
CA SER A 49 10.26 11.97 -14.61
C SER A 49 9.26 10.82 -14.74
N GLY A 50 9.70 9.60 -14.44
CA GLY A 50 8.78 8.52 -14.11
C GLY A 50 7.85 9.08 -13.04
N GLN A 51 6.61 9.35 -13.44
CA GLN A 51 5.68 10.16 -12.67
C GLN A 51 5.50 9.51 -11.28
N PRO A 52 5.53 10.25 -10.17
CA PRO A 52 5.27 9.71 -8.83
C PRO A 52 3.93 8.95 -8.73
N ALA A 53 2.95 9.30 -9.57
CA ALA A 53 1.67 8.59 -9.70
C ALA A 53 1.80 7.22 -10.38
N GLU A 54 2.68 7.08 -11.38
CA GLU A 54 2.98 5.81 -12.05
C GLU A 54 3.65 4.83 -11.07
N SER A 55 4.53 5.38 -10.23
CA SER A 55 5.21 4.62 -9.18
C SER A 55 4.24 4.09 -8.14
N GLY A 56 3.16 4.81 -7.78
CA GLY A 56 2.15 4.30 -6.84
C GLY A 56 1.40 3.09 -7.38
N LYS A 57 0.92 3.17 -8.64
CA LYS A 57 0.12 2.12 -9.29
C LYS A 57 0.80 0.76 -9.28
N ARG A 58 2.10 0.69 -9.58
CA ARG A 58 2.83 -0.60 -9.58
C ARG A 58 2.84 -1.32 -8.23
N TYR A 59 2.71 -0.59 -7.11
CA TYR A 59 2.63 -1.20 -5.77
C TYR A 59 1.18 -1.43 -5.34
N GLU A 60 0.28 -0.50 -5.67
CA GLU A 60 -1.13 -0.54 -5.28
C GLU A 60 -1.92 -1.61 -6.07
N GLU A 61 -1.54 -1.89 -7.31
CA GLU A 61 -2.27 -2.84 -8.18
C GLU A 61 -1.66 -4.27 -8.15
N ASN A 62 -0.69 -4.53 -7.25
CA ASN A 62 0.03 -5.79 -7.20
C ASN A 62 -0.05 -6.46 -5.82
N ALA A 63 -0.68 -7.65 -5.79
CA ALA A 63 -0.89 -8.43 -4.55
C ALA A 63 0.40 -8.78 -3.80
N TYR A 64 1.52 -8.99 -4.51
CA TYR A 64 2.81 -9.22 -3.88
C TYR A 64 3.28 -8.01 -3.09
N HIS A 65 3.24 -6.82 -3.70
CA HIS A 65 3.68 -5.58 -3.05
C HIS A 65 2.82 -5.24 -1.84
N LEU A 66 1.51 -5.45 -1.92
CA LEU A 66 0.60 -5.22 -0.81
C LEU A 66 0.77 -6.24 0.33
N SER A 67 0.96 -7.52 0.00
CA SER A 67 1.22 -8.57 1.00
C SER A 67 2.55 -8.34 1.73
N GLU A 68 3.57 -7.93 0.99
CA GLU A 68 4.86 -7.56 1.55
C GLU A 68 4.76 -6.30 2.41
N GLY A 69 4.02 -5.29 1.95
CA GLY A 69 3.70 -4.11 2.75
C GLY A 69 3.03 -4.44 4.09
N LYS A 70 2.08 -5.39 4.11
CA LYS A 70 1.45 -5.90 5.35
C LYS A 70 2.46 -6.52 6.30
N ARG A 71 3.37 -7.35 5.77
CA ARG A 71 4.44 -7.98 6.55
C ARG A 71 5.36 -6.93 7.17
N LEU A 72 5.79 -5.97 6.36
CA LEU A 72 6.70 -4.89 6.76
C LEU A 72 6.07 -3.91 7.75
N PHE A 73 4.79 -3.59 7.60
CA PHE A 73 4.03 -2.78 8.56
C PHE A 73 4.04 -3.39 9.97
N THR A 74 4.01 -4.73 10.05
CA THR A 74 4.17 -5.44 11.33
C THR A 74 5.63 -5.45 11.78
N TRP A 75 6.56 -5.75 10.86
CA TRP A 75 7.99 -5.87 11.14
C TRP A 75 8.61 -4.59 11.71
N PHE A 76 8.28 -3.44 11.13
CA PHE A 76 8.74 -2.13 11.57
C PHE A 76 7.87 -1.50 12.66
N ASN A 77 7.01 -2.31 13.29
CA ASN A 77 6.17 -1.92 14.42
C ASN A 77 5.24 -0.72 14.13
N CYS A 78 4.82 -0.51 12.88
CA CYS A 78 3.83 0.51 12.54
C CYS A 78 2.50 0.24 13.27
N LYS A 79 2.14 -1.05 13.40
CA LYS A 79 0.98 -1.49 14.17
C LYS A 79 1.04 -1.14 15.67
N GLY A 80 2.22 -0.91 16.22
CA GLY A 80 2.38 -0.56 17.63
C GLY A 80 1.69 0.77 17.97
N CYS A 81 1.67 1.70 17.01
CA CYS A 81 1.01 3.00 17.18
C CYS A 81 -0.34 3.08 16.46
N HIS A 82 -0.45 2.48 15.28
CA HIS A 82 -1.62 2.59 14.41
C HIS A 82 -2.57 1.37 14.47
N ALA A 83 -2.30 0.40 15.35
CA ALA A 83 -2.97 -0.89 15.42
C ALA A 83 -3.05 -1.54 14.01
N ASN A 84 -4.14 -2.25 13.70
CA ASN A 84 -4.38 -2.78 12.36
C ASN A 84 -4.98 -1.74 11.39
N GLY A 85 -4.60 -0.46 11.54
CA GLY A 85 -5.13 0.68 10.79
C GLY A 85 -6.21 1.47 11.52
N GLY A 86 -6.76 0.95 12.62
CA GLY A 86 -7.80 1.64 13.40
C GLY A 86 -7.29 2.69 14.39
N GLY A 87 -5.99 2.99 14.38
CA GLY A 87 -5.37 4.00 15.24
C GLY A 87 -4.99 3.49 16.63
N GLY A 88 -4.62 4.41 17.50
CA GLY A 88 -4.13 4.13 18.85
C GLY A 88 -3.41 5.35 19.42
N SER A 89 -2.11 5.22 19.68
CA SER A 89 -1.26 6.39 19.95
C SER A 89 -0.97 7.20 18.68
N GLY A 90 -1.05 6.58 17.50
CA GLY A 90 -1.08 7.23 16.20
C GLY A 90 -2.51 7.36 15.65
N PRO A 91 -2.73 8.22 14.64
CA PRO A 91 -4.03 8.37 13.99
C PRO A 91 -4.49 7.07 13.32
N ALA A 92 -5.80 6.94 13.10
CA ALA A 92 -6.32 5.90 12.22
C ALA A 92 -5.79 6.11 10.80
N LEU A 93 -5.53 5.00 10.10
CA LEU A 93 -5.04 4.94 8.71
C LEU A 93 -6.07 4.28 7.78
N MET A 94 -7.25 4.04 8.31
CA MET A 94 -8.35 3.38 7.63
C MET A 94 -9.58 4.30 7.55
N ASP A 95 -9.47 5.55 8.03
CA ASP A 95 -10.51 6.57 7.99
C ASP A 95 -10.30 7.47 6.76
N ASP A 96 -11.05 8.55 6.58
CA ASP A 96 -10.83 9.47 5.46
C ASP A 96 -10.00 10.70 5.89
N ARG A 97 -9.53 10.79 7.14
CA ARG A 97 -9.04 12.03 7.73
C ARG A 97 -7.51 12.10 7.73
N TRP A 98 -6.97 12.52 6.60
CA TRP A 98 -5.53 12.69 6.43
C TRP A 98 -5.02 14.07 6.87
N ILE A 99 -4.20 14.10 7.93
CA ILE A 99 -3.56 15.33 8.44
C ILE A 99 -2.42 15.81 7.52
N TYR A 100 -1.72 14.88 6.86
CA TYR A 100 -0.56 15.15 5.99
C TYR A 100 -0.80 14.76 4.53
N GLY A 101 -2.07 14.62 4.14
CA GLY A 101 -2.51 14.18 2.81
C GLY A 101 -2.45 12.65 2.62
N GLY A 102 -3.44 12.10 1.90
CA GLY A 102 -3.62 10.66 1.71
C GLY A 102 -3.08 10.06 0.41
N GLU A 103 -2.56 10.89 -0.49
CA GLU A 103 -1.92 10.43 -1.73
C GLU A 103 -0.71 9.52 -1.45
N PHE A 104 -0.45 8.56 -2.33
CA PHE A 104 0.67 7.62 -2.20
C PHE A 104 2.00 8.31 -1.87
N ARG A 105 2.33 9.40 -2.59
CA ARG A 105 3.55 10.19 -2.37
C ARG A 105 3.61 10.80 -0.97
N ASN A 106 2.46 11.24 -0.44
CA ASN A 106 2.38 11.88 0.88
C ASN A 106 2.62 10.86 1.98
N ILE A 107 2.12 9.64 1.82
CA ILE A 107 2.35 8.53 2.74
C ILE A 107 3.82 8.10 2.70
N VAL A 108 4.40 7.93 1.51
CA VAL A 108 5.83 7.62 1.35
C VAL A 108 6.69 8.67 2.05
N GLN A 109 6.41 9.96 1.82
CA GLN A 109 7.14 11.04 2.47
C GLN A 109 6.92 11.03 3.99
N THR A 110 5.71 10.77 4.46
CA THR A 110 5.39 10.67 5.89
C THR A 110 6.19 9.56 6.57
N ILE A 111 6.33 8.40 5.94
CA ILE A 111 7.14 7.28 6.47
C ILE A 111 8.64 7.64 6.43
N ARG A 112 9.15 8.17 5.31
CA ARG A 112 10.58 8.53 5.18
C ARG A 112 10.99 9.59 6.19
N GLU A 113 10.25 10.69 6.24
CA GLU A 113 10.60 11.87 7.03
C GLU A 113 10.18 11.75 8.50
N GLY A 114 9.17 10.94 8.79
CA GLY A 114 8.44 11.02 10.05
C GLY A 114 7.56 12.27 10.13
N ARG A 115 6.92 12.45 11.28
CA ARG A 115 6.08 13.61 11.59
C ARG A 115 6.26 14.04 13.05
N PRO A 116 6.06 15.34 13.36
CA PRO A 116 6.03 15.81 14.74
C PRO A 116 5.02 15.03 15.59
N ASN A 117 5.18 15.06 16.91
CA ASN A 117 4.29 14.41 17.87
C ASN A 117 4.35 12.87 17.87
N GLY A 118 5.50 12.28 17.55
CA GLY A 118 5.80 10.88 17.90
C GLY A 118 5.88 9.89 16.74
N MET A 119 5.70 10.32 15.49
CA MET A 119 5.97 9.44 14.34
C MET A 119 7.46 9.53 13.92
N PRO A 120 8.27 8.48 14.14
CA PRO A 120 9.70 8.54 13.86
C PRO A 120 10.00 8.58 12.35
N SER A 121 11.16 9.13 12.00
CA SER A 121 11.71 9.00 10.65
C SER A 121 12.26 7.60 10.41
N PHE A 122 11.96 7.04 9.23
CA PHE A 122 12.50 5.76 8.76
C PHE A 122 13.53 5.90 7.63
N ARG A 123 13.91 7.12 7.24
CA ARG A 123 15.00 7.35 6.28
C ARG A 123 16.26 6.59 6.69
N GLY A 124 16.83 5.85 5.74
CA GLY A 124 18.05 5.08 5.96
C GLY A 124 17.88 3.84 6.86
N LYS A 125 16.67 3.60 7.39
CA LYS A 125 16.33 2.42 8.19
C LYS A 125 15.53 1.40 7.40
N ILE A 126 14.70 1.88 6.49
CA ILE A 126 13.88 1.06 5.59
C ILE A 126 14.30 1.38 4.15
N PRO A 127 14.61 0.37 3.32
CA PRO A 127 14.86 0.58 1.89
C PRO A 127 13.67 1.22 1.19
N ASP A 128 13.93 2.06 0.20
CA ASP A 128 12.91 2.83 -0.52
C ASP A 128 11.78 1.97 -1.11
N GLU A 129 12.12 0.82 -1.68
CA GLU A 129 11.16 -0.17 -2.20
C GLU A 129 10.18 -0.65 -1.10
N GLN A 130 10.72 -0.92 0.10
CA GLN A 130 9.94 -1.39 1.23
C GLN A 130 9.05 -0.28 1.79
N VAL A 131 9.51 0.98 1.77
CA VAL A 131 8.64 2.12 2.12
C VAL A 131 7.46 2.22 1.15
N MET A 132 7.70 2.02 -0.14
CA MET A 132 6.63 2.05 -1.15
C MET A 132 5.64 0.90 -0.98
N GLN A 133 6.11 -0.29 -0.64
CA GLN A 133 5.24 -1.43 -0.28
C GLN A 133 4.40 -1.13 0.97
N ILE A 134 4.99 -0.56 2.02
CA ILE A 134 4.25 -0.16 3.23
C ILE A 134 3.20 0.89 2.87
N ALA A 135 3.56 1.90 2.07
CA ALA A 135 2.62 2.95 1.66
C ALA A 135 1.43 2.39 0.87
N ALA A 136 1.68 1.46 -0.07
CA ALA A 136 0.61 0.79 -0.82
C ALA A 136 -0.31 -0.02 0.11
N TYR A 137 0.27 -0.72 1.10
CA TYR A 137 -0.54 -1.44 2.08
C TYR A 137 -1.39 -0.50 2.94
N VAL A 138 -0.86 0.65 3.36
CA VAL A 138 -1.65 1.67 4.09
C VAL A 138 -2.82 2.15 3.24
N ARG A 139 -2.60 2.43 1.96
CA ARG A 139 -3.66 2.81 1.00
C ARG A 139 -4.74 1.73 0.85
N SER A 140 -4.35 0.46 0.95
CA SER A 140 -5.31 -0.66 0.93
C SER A 140 -6.25 -0.70 2.14
N MET A 141 -5.87 -0.10 3.27
CA MET A 141 -6.70 -0.07 4.48
C MET A 141 -7.95 0.80 4.31
N GLU A 142 -7.87 1.82 3.46
CA GLU A 142 -8.97 2.71 3.08
C GLU A 142 -9.70 2.26 1.80
N ARG A 143 -9.39 1.04 1.31
CA ARG A 143 -9.85 0.52 0.01
C ARG A 143 -9.51 1.42 -1.18
N GLN A 144 -8.37 2.10 -1.12
CA GLN A 144 -7.91 2.90 -2.24
C GLN A 144 -7.01 2.09 -3.21
N VAL A 145 -7.15 0.75 -3.18
CA VAL A 145 -6.46 -0.20 -4.07
C VAL A 145 -7.47 -1.24 -4.58
N PRO A 146 -7.20 -1.92 -5.72
CA PRO A 146 -8.06 -2.99 -6.22
C PRO A 146 -8.30 -4.10 -5.18
N GLN A 147 -9.55 -4.53 -5.03
CA GLN A 147 -9.95 -5.49 -3.99
C GLN A 147 -9.33 -6.89 -4.20
N ASP A 148 -9.10 -7.28 -5.45
CA ASP A 148 -8.44 -8.53 -5.85
C ASP A 148 -6.93 -8.54 -5.56
N ALA A 149 -6.31 -7.36 -5.53
CA ALA A 149 -4.92 -7.19 -5.12
C ALA A 149 -4.76 -7.06 -3.59
N ALA A 150 -5.79 -6.55 -2.90
CA ALA A 150 -5.74 -6.27 -1.47
C ALA A 150 -5.51 -7.54 -0.61
N PRO A 151 -4.54 -7.54 0.32
CA PRO A 151 -4.34 -8.65 1.24
C PRO A 151 -5.52 -8.70 2.23
N GLY A 152 -5.81 -9.89 2.74
CA GLY A 152 -6.80 -10.05 3.81
C GLY A 152 -6.50 -9.10 4.98
N ARG A 153 -7.53 -8.45 5.52
CA ARG A 153 -7.37 -7.45 6.60
C ARG A 153 -7.58 -8.09 7.98
N ASN A 154 -6.89 -7.58 8.99
CA ASN A 154 -6.94 -8.09 10.37
C ASN A 154 -7.74 -7.16 11.30
N ASP A 155 -8.54 -6.26 10.74
CA ASP A 155 -9.28 -5.25 11.48
C ASP A 155 -10.63 -5.75 11.99
N ASP A 156 -11.01 -7.00 11.67
CA ASP A 156 -12.10 -7.72 12.35
C ASP A 156 -11.83 -7.93 13.85
N LEU A 157 -10.57 -7.75 14.28
CA LEU A 157 -10.17 -7.76 15.68
C LEU A 157 -10.46 -6.43 16.41
N MET A 158 -10.98 -5.41 15.70
CA MET A 158 -11.30 -4.11 16.30
C MET A 158 -12.74 -4.10 16.85
N PRO A 159 -13.02 -3.41 17.97
CA PRO A 159 -14.36 -3.35 18.57
C PRO A 159 -15.41 -2.67 17.67
N ARG A 160 -14.95 -1.92 16.67
CA ARG A 160 -15.76 -1.17 15.71
C ARG A 160 -15.20 -1.43 14.31
N PRO A 161 -16.03 -1.80 13.33
CA PRO A 161 -15.59 -1.86 11.94
C PRO A 161 -15.19 -0.47 11.46
N SER A 162 -14.28 -0.40 10.48
CA SER A 162 -13.82 0.90 9.95
C SER A 162 -14.98 1.75 9.44
N GLU A 163 -14.89 3.06 9.59
CA GLU A 163 -15.92 4.01 9.14
C GLU A 163 -16.22 3.82 7.65
N HIS A 164 -15.20 3.51 6.85
CA HIS A 164 -15.37 3.17 5.45
C HIS A 164 -16.15 1.88 5.22
N ARG A 165 -16.15 0.92 6.16
CA ARG A 165 -16.93 -0.35 6.11
C ARG A 165 -18.38 -0.18 6.50
N LEU A 166 -18.71 0.95 7.11
CA LEU A 166 -20.08 1.30 7.36
C LEU A 166 -20.73 1.71 6.02
N PRO A 167 -22.02 1.39 5.82
CA PRO A 167 -22.76 1.96 4.70
C PRO A 167 -22.68 3.49 4.75
N ALA A 168 -22.57 4.11 3.58
CA ALA A 168 -22.53 5.56 3.46
C ALA A 168 -23.70 6.17 4.24
N THR A 169 -23.39 6.88 5.32
CA THR A 169 -24.40 7.51 6.16
C THR A 169 -24.81 8.82 5.47
N PRO A 170 -26.12 9.17 5.41
CA PRO A 170 -26.53 10.46 4.88
C PRO A 170 -25.80 11.59 5.60
N PRO A 171 -25.39 12.65 4.88
CA PRO A 171 -24.70 13.77 5.50
C PRO A 171 -25.57 14.34 6.63
N VAL A 172 -25.00 14.43 7.83
CA VAL A 172 -25.66 15.05 8.97
C VAL A 172 -26.00 16.50 8.57
N PRO A 173 -27.25 16.97 8.72
CA PRO A 173 -27.60 18.36 8.42
C PRO A 173 -26.68 19.33 9.17
N GLY A 174 -25.91 20.14 8.45
CA GLY A 174 -24.91 21.05 9.01
C GLY A 174 -23.50 20.48 9.20
N GLY A 175 -23.25 19.22 8.83
CA GLY A 175 -21.92 18.63 8.80
C GLY A 175 -21.18 18.97 7.50
N THR A 176 -19.93 19.41 7.59
CA THR A 176 -19.04 19.52 6.44
C THR A 176 -18.55 18.12 6.03
N ALA A 177 -18.59 17.82 4.73
CA ALA A 177 -17.94 16.63 4.21
C ALA A 177 -16.45 16.69 4.54
N PRO A 178 -15.83 15.58 5.01
CA PRO A 178 -14.42 15.57 5.35
C PRO A 178 -13.57 15.95 4.11
N PRO A 179 -12.48 16.72 4.31
CA PRO A 179 -11.71 17.39 3.24
C PRO A 179 -10.93 16.43 2.33
N SER A 180 -11.08 15.14 2.51
CA SER A 180 -10.36 14.03 1.86
C SER A 180 -10.53 13.98 0.34
N GLY A 181 -11.51 14.71 -0.21
CA GLY A 181 -11.70 14.91 -1.65
C GLY A 181 -11.13 16.23 -2.20
N GLN A 182 -10.51 17.08 -1.38
CA GLN A 182 -9.96 18.38 -1.78
C GLN A 182 -8.51 18.48 -1.32
N ALA A 183 -7.60 18.13 -2.24
CA ALA A 183 -6.20 18.48 -2.10
C ALA A 183 -6.05 20.02 -2.00
N PRO A 184 -5.21 20.56 -1.10
CA PRO A 184 -4.70 21.90 -1.30
C PRO A 184 -3.84 21.89 -2.57
N GLN A 185 -4.13 22.83 -3.47
CA GLN A 185 -3.37 23.11 -4.70
C GLN A 185 -1.93 23.52 -4.37
#